data_AF-X0ZFU1-F1
#
_entry.id   AF-X0ZFU1-F1
#
_cell.length_a   1.000
_cell.length_b   1.000
_cell.length_c   1.000
_cell.angle_alpha   90.00
_cell.angle_beta   90.00
_cell.angle_gamma   90.00
#
_symmetry.space_group_name_H-M   'P 1'
#
loop_
_entity.id
_entity.type
_entity.pdbx_description
1 polymer ?
#
loop_
_entity_poly.entity_id
_entity_poly.type
_entity_poly.pdbx_seq_one_letter_code
_entity_poly.pdbx_strand_id
1 'polypeptide(L)'
;MSDTVMEKGKILFAANLQYEFRGSVMVKALQSFGWVVEKYCWWDYIPKSIWGKVQAKYIFGPAVKRINQPLIERCNFMKPEVVFIYKGIYVWPQTIA
;
A
#
# COMPACT_ATOMS: atom_id res chain seq x y z
N MET A 1 -13.20 32.83 -2.02
CA MET A 1 -12.74 32.31 -0.71
C MET A 1 -12.09 30.97 -1.00
N SER A 2 -10.78 30.88 -0.79
CA SER A 2 -10.02 29.64 -0.99
C SER A 2 -10.30 28.73 0.21
N ASP A 3 -11.02 27.63 0.00
CA ASP A 3 -11.12 26.56 1.00
C ASP A 3 -9.75 25.90 1.10
N THR A 4 -8.92 26.42 2.01
CA THR A 4 -7.69 25.75 2.41
C THR A 4 -8.12 24.50 3.15
N VAL A 5 -8.22 23.38 2.44
CA VAL A 5 -8.48 22.07 3.04
C VAL A 5 -7.34 21.81 4.01
N MET A 6 -7.61 21.94 5.30
CA MET A 6 -6.68 21.58 6.36
C MET A 6 -6.32 20.11 6.20
N GLU A 7 -5.04 19.81 6.05
CA GLU A 7 -4.57 18.42 5.94
C GLU A 7 -4.97 17.64 7.21
N LYS A 8 -5.79 16.60 7.05
CA LYS A 8 -6.32 15.80 8.18
C LYS A 8 -5.26 14.90 8.80
N GLY A 9 -4.27 14.51 8.01
CA GLY A 9 -3.28 13.49 8.34
C GLY A 9 -2.87 12.70 7.11
N LYS A 10 -2.09 11.65 7.35
CA LYS A 10 -1.43 10.79 6.38
C LYS A 10 -1.98 9.36 6.44
N ILE A 11 -2.24 8.82 5.26
CA ILE A 11 -2.62 7.41 5.09
C ILE A 11 -1.60 6.73 4.20
N LEU A 12 -1.04 5.62 4.68
CA LEU A 12 -0.32 4.68 3.82
C LEU A 12 -1.32 3.64 3.29
N PHE A 13 -1.69 3.76 2.03
CA PHE A 13 -2.68 2.92 1.36
C PHE A 13 -2.00 1.80 0.57
N ALA A 14 -1.99 0.60 1.15
CA ALA A 14 -1.32 -0.57 0.61
C ALA A 14 -2.32 -1.52 -0.08
N ALA A 15 -2.19 -1.72 -1.38
CA ALA A 15 -3.18 -2.45 -2.18
C ALA A 15 -2.63 -2.98 -3.50
N ASN A 16 -3.46 -3.79 -4.19
CA ASN A 16 -3.27 -4.02 -5.63
C ASN A 16 -3.82 -2.81 -6.39
N LEU A 17 -2.93 -1.91 -6.81
CA LEU A 17 -3.27 -0.68 -7.54
C LEU A 17 -3.10 -0.82 -9.06
N GLN A 18 -2.91 -2.04 -9.57
CA GLN A 18 -2.71 -2.30 -11.00
C GLN A 18 -3.93 -1.92 -11.85
N TYR A 19 -5.14 -1.96 -11.26
CA TYR A 19 -6.38 -1.65 -11.96
C TYR A 19 -6.98 -0.35 -11.44
N GLU A 20 -7.18 0.61 -12.34
CA GLU A 20 -7.57 1.98 -12.02
C GLU A 20 -8.91 2.08 -11.26
N PHE A 21 -9.81 1.10 -11.46
CA PHE A 21 -11.17 1.20 -10.95
C PHE A 21 -11.34 0.87 -9.46
N ARG A 22 -10.38 0.20 -8.81
CA ARG A 22 -10.54 -0.24 -7.40
C ARG A 22 -9.80 0.67 -6.43
N GLY A 23 -8.48 0.55 -6.36
CA GLY A 23 -7.69 1.24 -5.35
C GLY A 23 -7.53 2.73 -5.63
N SER A 24 -7.36 3.13 -6.90
CA SER A 24 -7.17 4.55 -7.24
C SER A 24 -8.41 5.42 -7.06
N VAL A 25 -9.62 4.89 -7.24
CA VAL A 25 -10.86 5.64 -6.91
C VAL A 25 -10.91 5.92 -5.41
N MET A 26 -10.56 4.93 -4.58
CA MET A 26 -10.52 5.09 -3.14
C MET A 26 -9.46 6.11 -2.69
N VAL A 27 -8.27 6.07 -3.29
CA VAL A 27 -7.21 7.08 -3.05
C VAL A 27 -7.68 8.47 -3.44
N LYS A 28 -8.29 8.64 -4.62
CA LYS A 28 -8.83 9.94 -5.08
C LYS A 28 -9.90 10.46 -4.10
N ALA A 29 -10.79 9.59 -3.62
CA ALA A 29 -11.82 9.96 -2.65
C ALA A 29 -11.21 10.40 -1.31
N LEU A 30 -10.25 9.63 -0.76
CA LEU A 30 -9.55 9.99 0.47
C LEU A 30 -8.82 11.33 0.36
N GLN A 31 -8.14 11.56 -0.77
CA GLN A 31 -7.49 12.84 -1.06
C GLN A 31 -8.50 14.00 -1.13
N SER A 32 -9.66 13.78 -1.76
CA SER A 32 -10.73 14.80 -1.79
C SER A 32 -11.30 15.14 -0.42
N PHE A 33 -11.14 14.26 0.57
CA PHE A 33 -11.52 14.51 1.96
C PHE A 33 -10.41 15.19 2.80
N GLY A 34 -9.28 15.56 2.20
CA GLY A 34 -8.17 16.25 2.86
C GLY A 34 -7.09 15.36 3.46
N TRP A 35 -7.04 14.07 3.09
CA TRP A 35 -5.97 13.16 3.52
C TRP A 35 -4.77 13.21 2.56
N VAL A 36 -3.57 13.20 3.13
CA VAL A 36 -2.34 12.95 2.38
C VAL A 36 -2.18 11.44 2.22
N VAL A 37 -2.53 10.93 1.04
CA VAL A 37 -2.50 9.48 0.79
C VAL A 37 -1.26 9.10 0.02
N GLU A 38 -0.45 8.24 0.62
CA GLU A 38 0.63 7.54 -0.06
C GLU A 38 0.17 6.17 -0.53
N LYS A 39 0.48 5.85 -1.79
CA LYS A 39 0.15 4.57 -2.41
C LYS A 39 1.31 3.60 -2.26
N TYR A 40 1.00 2.39 -1.81
CA TYR A 40 1.92 1.25 -1.77
C TYR A 40 1.33 0.10 -2.60
N CYS A 41 1.87 -0.16 -3.79
CA CYS A 41 1.35 -1.18 -4.70
C CYS A 41 2.15 -2.49 -4.59
N TRP A 42 1.49 -3.61 -4.27
CA TRP A 42 2.15 -4.92 -4.13
C TRP A 42 2.98 -5.32 -5.37
N TRP A 43 2.45 -5.03 -6.56
CA TRP A 43 3.06 -5.44 -7.83
C TRP A 43 4.36 -4.72 -8.17
N ASP A 44 4.63 -3.59 -7.52
CA ASP A 44 5.89 -2.86 -7.70
C ASP A 44 7.06 -3.63 -7.09
N TYR A 45 6.78 -4.52 -6.12
CA TYR A 45 7.77 -5.27 -5.36
C TYR A 45 7.87 -6.75 -5.79
N ILE A 46 6.90 -7.25 -6.55
CA ILE A 46 6.91 -8.62 -7.07
C ILE A 46 7.92 -8.71 -8.23
N PRO A 47 8.94 -9.59 -8.15
CA PRO A 47 9.88 -9.76 -9.25
C PRO A 47 9.16 -10.17 -10.53
N LYS A 48 9.50 -9.53 -11.66
CA LYS A 48 8.88 -9.82 -12.97
C LYS A 48 9.26 -11.20 -13.56
N SER A 49 10.14 -11.95 -12.89
CA SER A 49 10.51 -13.30 -13.29
C SER A 49 9.35 -14.29 -13.11
N ILE A 50 9.37 -15.38 -13.88
CA ILE A 50 8.38 -16.47 -13.77
C ILE A 50 8.34 -16.99 -12.33
N TRP A 51 9.53 -17.18 -11.71
CA TRP A 51 9.63 -17.61 -10.33
C TRP A 51 9.04 -16.61 -9.33
N GLY A 52 9.23 -15.31 -9.56
CA GLY A 52 8.62 -14.26 -8.73
C GLY A 52 7.09 -14.26 -8.80
N LYS A 53 6.53 -14.50 -9.98
CA LYS A 53 5.07 -14.65 -10.16
C LYS A 53 4.52 -15.89 -9.47
N VAL A 54 5.24 -17.02 -9.53
CA VAL A 54 4.86 -18.26 -8.81
C VAL A 54 4.87 -18.00 -7.31
N GLN A 55 5.95 -17.43 -6.77
CA GLN A 55 6.06 -17.09 -5.35
C GLN A 55 4.93 -16.16 -4.89
N ALA A 56 4.60 -15.13 -5.67
CA ALA A 56 3.47 -14.25 -5.38
C ALA A 56 2.12 -14.98 -5.47
N LYS A 57 1.91 -15.86 -6.45
CA LYS A 57 0.65 -16.61 -6.60
C LYS A 57 0.36 -17.52 -5.40
N TYR A 58 1.40 -18.15 -4.86
CA TYR A 58 1.29 -19.09 -3.75
C TYR A 58 1.66 -18.48 -2.39
N ILE A 59 1.93 -17.17 -2.34
CA ILE A 59 2.18 -16.39 -1.11
C ILE A 59 3.32 -17.02 -0.29
N PHE A 60 4.45 -17.32 -0.95
CA PHE A 60 5.63 -17.84 -0.25
C PHE A 60 6.95 -17.30 -0.80
N GLY A 61 7.98 -17.32 0.05
CA GLY A 61 9.36 -17.05 -0.35
C GLY A 61 9.75 -15.56 -0.46
N PRO A 62 10.92 -15.28 -1.06
CA PRO A 62 11.52 -13.94 -1.12
C PRO A 62 10.64 -12.86 -1.75
N ALA A 63 9.78 -13.19 -2.73
CA ALA A 63 8.88 -12.21 -3.32
C ALA A 63 7.92 -11.59 -2.30
N VAL A 64 7.43 -12.39 -1.34
CA VAL A 64 6.54 -11.89 -0.27
C VAL A 64 7.33 -11.07 0.76
N LYS A 65 8.56 -11.47 1.07
CA LYS A 65 9.45 -10.68 1.95
C LYS A 65 9.73 -9.28 1.36
N ARG A 66 9.88 -9.18 0.04
CA ARG A 66 10.07 -7.91 -0.69
C ARG A 66 8.85 -7.00 -0.66
N ILE A 67 7.67 -7.51 -0.30
CA ILE A 67 6.47 -6.70 -0.06
C ILE A 67 6.44 -6.21 1.39
N ASN A 68 6.80 -7.04 2.36
CA ASN A 68 6.64 -6.68 3.78
C ASN A 68 7.72 -5.69 4.27
N GLN A 69 8.98 -5.93 3.92
CA GLN A 69 10.08 -5.10 4.41
C GLN A 69 9.97 -3.63 3.97
N PRO A 70 9.73 -3.32 2.68
CA PRO A 70 9.57 -1.92 2.26
C PRO A 70 8.28 -1.28 2.76
N LEU A 71 7.24 -2.06 3.04
CA LEU A 71 6.02 -1.55 3.68
C LEU A 71 6.34 -1.00 5.08
N ILE A 72 7.08 -1.77 5.89
CA ILE A 72 7.55 -1.33 7.23
C ILE A 72 8.43 -0.10 7.13
N GLU A 73 9.40 -0.10 6.20
CA GLU A 73 10.27 1.05 5.96
C GLU A 73 9.47 2.30 5.59
N ARG A 74 8.41 2.13 4.79
CA ARG A 74 7.54 3.25 4.41
C ARG A 74 6.68 3.73 5.56
N CYS A 75 6.15 2.83 6.39
CA CYS A 75 5.49 3.20 7.65
C CYS A 75 6.41 4.04 8.54
N ASN A 76 7.64 3.58 8.76
CA ASN A 76 8.61 4.26 9.63
C ASN A 76 9.04 5.63 9.10
N PHE A 77 9.18 5.75 7.77
CA PHE A 77 9.53 7.02 7.13
C PHE A 77 8.36 8.01 7.11
N MET A 78 7.19 7.55 6.66
CA MET A 78 6.01 8.42 6.46
C MET A 78 5.36 8.80 7.79
N LYS A 79 5.45 7.92 8.80
CA LYS A 79 4.73 7.98 10.07
C LYS A 79 3.23 8.26 9.86
N PRO A 80 2.51 7.41 9.11
CA PRO A 80 1.10 7.61 8.86
C PRO A 80 0.28 7.39 10.13
N GLU A 81 -0.80 8.14 10.28
CA GLU A 81 -1.81 7.92 11.31
C GLU A 81 -2.61 6.64 11.03
N VAL A 82 -2.73 6.27 9.75
CA VAL A 82 -3.43 5.06 9.33
C VAL A 82 -2.65 4.32 8.25
N VAL A 83 -2.41 3.02 8.47
CA VAL A 83 -1.96 2.09 7.43
C VAL A 83 -3.17 1.30 6.95
N PHE A 84 -3.66 1.61 5.75
CA PHE A 84 -4.83 0.96 5.16
C PHE A 84 -4.38 -0.15 4.22
N ILE A 85 -4.64 -1.41 4.58
CA ILE A 85 -4.25 -2.59 3.79
C ILE A 85 -5.49 -3.18 3.11
N TYR A 86 -5.63 -2.97 1.80
CA TYR A 86 -6.72 -3.57 1.03
C TYR A 86 -6.37 -4.99 0.58
N LYS A 87 -7.12 -5.98 1.09
CA LYS A 87 -6.86 -7.42 0.89
C LYS A 87 -5.40 -7.76 1.22
N GLY A 88 -5.08 -7.84 2.51
CA GLY A 88 -3.74 -8.10 3.05
C GLY A 88 -3.17 -9.49 2.79
N ILE A 89 -3.45 -10.09 1.62
CA ILE A 89 -3.03 -11.45 1.25
C ILE A 89 -1.50 -11.63 1.19
N TYR A 90 -0.75 -10.54 1.02
CA TYR A 90 0.72 -10.55 0.99
C TYR A 90 1.37 -10.00 2.26
N VAL A 91 0.56 -9.51 3.21
CA VAL A 91 1.05 -8.88 4.43
C VAL A 91 1.09 -9.92 5.55
N TRP A 92 2.23 -10.06 6.19
CA TRP A 92 2.37 -10.97 7.32
C TRP A 92 1.78 -10.38 8.61
N PRO A 93 1.23 -11.19 9.53
CA PRO A 93 0.74 -10.69 10.81
C PRO A 93 1.79 -9.89 11.58
N GLN A 94 3.06 -10.28 11.50
CA GLN A 94 4.17 -9.58 12.16
C GLN A 94 4.47 -8.20 11.55
N THR A 95 3.92 -7.90 10.37
CA THR A 95 4.07 -6.59 9.72
C THR A 95 3.08 -5.56 10.24
N ILE A 96 2.01 -6.00 10.90
CA ILE A 96 0.94 -5.15 11.47
C ILE A 96 0.92 -5.18 13.01
N ALA A 97 1.82 -5.95 13.64
CA ALA A 97 1.91 -6.15 15.08
C ALA A 97 2.89 -5.18 15.74
#